data_AF-A0A6I9MU65-F1
#
_entry.id   AF-A0A6I9MU65-F1
#
_cell.length_a   1.000
_cell.length_b   1.000
_cell.length_c   1.000
_cell.angle_alpha   90.00
_cell.angle_beta   90.00
_cell.angle_gamma   90.00
#
_symmetry.space_group_name_H-M   'P 1'
#
loop_
_entity.id
_entity.type
_entity.pdbx_description
1 polymer ?
#
loop_
_entity_poly.entity_id
_entity_poly.type
_entity_poly.pdbx_seq_one_letter_code
_entity_poly.pdbx_strand_id
1 'polypeptide(L)'
;MLECFFSKSEKTPWTRAKRWWCILTMILMLGTFMSTFYISNPQVSWPLKFWTRLRSSQSYDNDSTSPPEGPSAYFVPYPHRYRFILDEPHRCLQESPFLVLVIPVAPHNREARDTIRNTWGRETTVLGQVVSHYFLLGLSKEEYGTATPKEQVS
;
A
#
# COMPACT_ATOMS: atom_id res chain seq x y z
N MET A 1 -11.83 70.64 25.58
CA MET A 1 -10.80 69.71 25.09
C MET A 1 -11.48 68.37 24.86
N LEU A 2 -11.67 68.05 23.57
CA LEU A 2 -11.95 66.73 22.98
C LEU A 2 -13.22 65.97 23.37
N GLU A 3 -14.28 66.25 22.60
CA GLU A 3 -15.05 65.27 21.82
C GLU A 3 -14.54 63.81 21.90
N CYS A 4 -15.39 62.91 22.36
CA CYS A 4 -15.34 61.54 21.87
C CYS A 4 -16.76 61.07 21.57
N PHE A 5 -17.19 61.41 20.35
CA PHE A 5 -18.26 60.76 19.60
C PHE A 5 -18.13 59.24 19.78
N PHE A 6 -19.01 58.65 20.59
CA PHE A 6 -19.17 57.21 20.62
C PHE A 6 -19.88 56.80 19.34
N SER A 7 -19.08 56.57 18.30
CA SER A 7 -19.52 56.14 16.97
C SER A 7 -20.22 54.78 17.08
N LYS A 8 -21.55 54.82 17.12
CA LYS A 8 -22.40 53.63 16.99
C LYS A 8 -22.37 53.22 15.52
N SER A 9 -21.51 52.25 15.20
CA SER A 9 -21.42 51.65 13.86
C SER A 9 -22.72 50.93 13.52
N GLU A 10 -23.55 51.60 12.73
CA GLU A 10 -24.78 51.09 12.14
C GLU A 10 -24.42 50.16 10.97
N LYS A 11 -24.39 48.85 11.24
CA LYS A 11 -24.10 47.84 10.23
C LYS A 11 -25.32 47.67 9.34
N THR A 12 -25.20 48.13 8.10
CA THR A 12 -26.26 48.11 7.08
C THR A 12 -26.80 46.68 6.86
N PRO A 13 -28.13 46.51 6.72
CA PRO A 13 -28.79 45.20 6.55
C PRO A 13 -28.30 44.44 5.30
N TRP A 14 -27.70 45.16 4.35
CA TRP A 14 -27.14 44.65 3.11
C TRP A 14 -25.96 43.68 3.31
N THR A 15 -25.18 43.85 4.38
CA THR A 15 -24.05 42.95 4.72
C THR A 15 -24.51 41.61 5.27
N ARG A 16 -25.66 41.59 5.98
CA ARG A 16 -26.28 40.36 6.48
C ARG A 16 -26.84 39.54 5.34
N ALA A 17 -27.55 40.18 4.40
CA ALA A 17 -28.08 39.52 3.22
C ALA A 17 -26.98 38.91 2.35
N LYS A 18 -25.89 39.64 2.09
CA LYS A 18 -24.72 39.11 1.36
C LYS A 18 -24.04 37.96 2.08
N ARG A 19 -23.88 38.06 3.41
CA ARG A 19 -23.29 36.97 4.21
C ARG A 19 -24.18 35.73 4.22
N TRP A 20 -25.50 35.91 4.24
CA TRP A 20 -26.46 34.82 4.14
C TRP A 20 -26.45 34.18 2.75
N TRP A 21 -26.35 34.99 1.68
CA TRP A 21 -26.15 34.50 0.32
C TRP A 21 -24.84 33.72 0.17
N CYS A 22 -23.72 34.21 0.72
CA CYS A 22 -22.45 33.48 0.69
C CYS A 22 -22.51 32.15 1.48
N ILE A 23 -23.18 32.12 2.64
CA ILE A 23 -23.33 30.89 3.41
C ILE A 23 -24.22 29.89 2.66
N LEU A 24 -25.32 30.35 2.06
CA LEU A 24 -26.21 29.51 1.25
C LEU A 24 -25.47 28.92 0.05
N THR A 25 -24.68 29.71 -0.67
CA THR A 25 -23.88 29.20 -1.80
C THR A 25 -22.84 28.18 -1.34
N MET A 26 -22.16 28.42 -0.22
CA MET A 26 -21.18 27.46 0.31
C MET A 26 -21.83 26.12 0.71
N ILE A 27 -23.02 26.14 1.31
CA ILE A 27 -23.77 24.93 1.66
C ILE A 27 -24.20 24.17 0.40
N LEU A 28 -24.68 24.88 -0.63
CA LEU A 28 -25.05 24.28 -1.91
C LEU A 28 -23.85 23.61 -2.59
N MET A 29 -22.67 24.24 -2.57
CA MET A 29 -21.46 23.69 -3.17
C MET A 29 -20.90 22.48 -2.41
N LEU A 30 -20.96 22.49 -1.07
CA LEU A 30 -20.58 21.33 -0.26
C LEU A 30 -21.55 20.16 -0.46
N GLY A 31 -22.85 20.45 -0.56
CA GLY A 31 -23.89 19.46 -0.81
C GLY A 31 -23.77 18.82 -2.18
N THR A 32 -23.51 19.60 -3.23
CA THR A 32 -23.27 19.05 -4.58
C THR A 32 -21.99 18.23 -4.62
N PHE A 33 -20.90 18.68 -3.98
CA PHE A 33 -19.64 17.94 -3.92
C PHE A 33 -19.76 16.60 -3.16
N MET A 34 -20.52 16.55 -2.06
CA MET A 34 -20.78 15.30 -1.34
C MET A 34 -21.75 14.40 -2.10
N SER A 35 -22.73 14.98 -2.79
CA SER A 35 -23.68 14.24 -3.63
C SER A 35 -23.00 13.63 -4.87
N THR A 36 -22.05 14.34 -5.50
CA THR A 36 -21.23 13.73 -6.56
C THR A 36 -20.38 12.61 -6.02
N PHE A 37 -19.72 12.77 -4.86
CA PHE A 37 -18.91 11.70 -4.25
C PHE A 37 -19.76 10.47 -3.85
N TYR A 38 -20.98 10.70 -3.38
CA TYR A 38 -21.91 9.65 -2.95
C TYR A 38 -22.59 8.93 -4.13
N ILE A 39 -22.99 9.68 -5.17
CA ILE A 39 -23.59 9.13 -6.41
C ILE A 39 -22.51 8.56 -7.35
N SER A 40 -21.23 8.92 -7.19
CA SER A 40 -20.10 8.30 -7.90
C SER A 40 -19.75 6.91 -7.38
N ASN A 41 -20.68 6.23 -6.72
CA ASN A 41 -20.67 4.78 -6.57
C ASN A 41 -21.55 4.19 -7.69
N PRO A 42 -20.98 3.91 -8.89
CA PRO A 42 -21.74 3.65 -10.09
C PRO A 42 -21.90 2.13 -10.27
N GLN A 43 -23.06 1.61 -9.90
CA GLN A 43 -23.65 0.49 -10.64
C GLN A 43 -24.36 1.08 -11.86
N VAL A 44 -23.58 1.55 -12.85
CA VAL A 44 -24.08 1.84 -14.20
C VAL A 44 -23.15 1.25 -15.23
N SER A 45 -23.69 0.21 -15.86
CA SER A 45 -23.36 -0.41 -17.14
C SER A 45 -22.42 0.38 -18.06
N TRP A 46 -21.21 -0.15 -18.22
CA TRP A 46 -20.47 0.02 -19.46
C TRP A 46 -20.96 -1.01 -20.48
N PRO A 47 -21.15 -0.64 -21.76
CA PRO A 47 -21.68 -1.55 -22.75
C PRO A 47 -20.68 -2.67 -23.06
N LEU A 48 -21.19 -3.91 -23.03
CA LEU A 48 -20.59 -5.12 -23.56
C LEU A 48 -20.07 -4.92 -25.01
N LYS A 49 -18.84 -4.41 -25.21
CA LYS A 49 -18.11 -4.53 -26.50
C LYS A 49 -16.59 -4.66 -26.34
N PHE A 50 -16.09 -5.04 -25.16
CA PHE A 50 -14.67 -5.37 -24.96
C PHE A 50 -14.44 -6.90 -24.85
N TRP A 51 -15.40 -7.66 -24.34
CA TRP A 51 -15.20 -9.09 -24.07
C TRP A 51 -15.55 -10.06 -25.20
N THR A 52 -16.01 -9.59 -26.37
CA THR A 52 -16.43 -10.46 -27.48
C THR A 52 -15.29 -10.97 -28.38
N ARG A 53 -14.01 -10.69 -28.07
CA ARG A 53 -12.88 -11.18 -28.90
C ARG A 53 -11.86 -12.11 -28.21
N LEU A 54 -12.05 -12.46 -26.92
CA LEU A 54 -11.24 -13.50 -26.27
C LEU A 54 -12.01 -14.80 -25.96
N ARG A 55 -13.26 -14.95 -26.42
CA ARG A 55 -14.01 -16.22 -26.32
C ARG A 55 -13.81 -17.09 -27.56
N SER A 56 -12.59 -17.55 -27.73
CA SER A 56 -12.15 -18.69 -28.52
C SER A 56 -10.72 -18.90 -28.05
N SER A 57 -10.41 -19.80 -27.11
CA SER A 57 -10.93 -21.14 -26.89
C SER A 57 -10.41 -21.55 -25.52
N GLN A 58 -11.28 -21.84 -24.57
CA GLN A 58 -10.87 -22.55 -23.36
C GLN A 58 -11.95 -23.58 -23.03
N SER A 59 -11.76 -24.75 -23.65
CA SER A 59 -12.25 -26.02 -23.12
C SER A 59 -11.71 -26.14 -21.70
N TYR A 60 -12.58 -26.06 -20.70
CA TYR A 60 -12.24 -26.52 -19.36
C TYR A 60 -12.47 -28.03 -19.38
N ASP A 61 -11.41 -28.78 -19.68
CA ASP A 61 -11.37 -30.20 -19.36
C ASP A 61 -11.19 -30.32 -17.85
N ASN A 62 -12.18 -30.91 -17.19
CA ASN A 62 -12.13 -31.27 -15.77
C ASN A 62 -11.20 -32.48 -15.63
N ASP A 63 -9.89 -32.25 -15.48
CA ASP A 63 -9.00 -33.30 -15.01
C ASP A 63 -8.97 -33.28 -13.48
N SER A 64 -9.49 -34.35 -12.87
CA SER A 64 -9.31 -34.62 -11.44
C SER A 64 -7.86 -35.03 -11.22
N THR A 65 -6.94 -34.05 -11.18
CA THR A 65 -5.53 -34.32 -10.92
C THR A 65 -5.32 -34.41 -9.41
N SER A 66 -5.09 -35.63 -8.92
CA SER A 66 -4.55 -35.88 -7.59
C SER A 66 -3.29 -35.01 -7.32
N PRO A 67 -2.99 -34.62 -6.07
CA PRO A 67 -1.79 -33.84 -5.76
C PRO A 67 -0.55 -34.54 -6.34
N PRO A 68 0.38 -33.81 -6.98
CA PRO A 68 1.58 -34.42 -7.56
C PRO A 68 2.44 -34.99 -6.43
N GLU A 69 2.40 -36.30 -6.28
CA GLU A 69 3.15 -37.06 -5.29
C GLU A 69 4.58 -37.28 -5.83
N GLY A 70 5.44 -36.26 -5.66
CA GLY A 70 6.86 -36.40 -6.00
C GLY A 70 7.68 -35.13 -5.73
N PRO A 71 8.93 -35.25 -5.25
CA PRO A 71 9.81 -34.11 -4.97
C PRO A 71 10.19 -33.29 -6.22
N SER A 72 9.82 -33.75 -7.43
CA SER A 72 10.15 -33.13 -8.70
C SER A 72 9.16 -32.08 -9.18
N ALA A 73 7.94 -32.00 -8.62
CA ALA A 73 6.90 -31.11 -9.14
C ALA A 73 7.24 -29.61 -8.98
N TYR A 74 8.20 -29.28 -8.11
CA TYR A 74 8.65 -27.91 -7.83
C TYR A 74 10.18 -27.75 -7.92
N PHE A 75 10.89 -28.67 -8.58
CA PHE A 75 12.34 -28.54 -8.72
C PHE A 75 12.69 -27.43 -9.71
N VAL A 76 13.12 -26.28 -9.18
CA VAL A 76 13.68 -25.19 -9.98
C VAL A 76 15.20 -25.36 -10.04
N PRO A 77 15.79 -25.76 -11.19
CA PRO A 77 17.24 -25.84 -11.33
C PRO A 77 17.83 -24.43 -11.33
N TYR A 78 18.31 -23.97 -10.17
CA TYR A 78 19.11 -22.76 -10.10
C TYR A 78 20.53 -23.05 -10.61
N PRO A 79 21.11 -22.17 -11.47
CA PRO A 79 22.43 -22.40 -12.09
C PRO A 79 23.57 -22.44 -11.06
N HIS A 80 23.34 -21.92 -9.85
CA HIS A 80 24.34 -21.82 -8.79
C HIS A 80 23.79 -22.29 -7.44
N ARG A 81 24.67 -22.88 -6.62
CA ARG A 81 24.37 -23.22 -5.23
C ARG A 81 24.58 -21.99 -4.36
N TYR A 82 23.51 -21.28 -4.05
CA TYR A 82 23.54 -20.16 -3.12
C TYR A 82 23.54 -20.67 -1.67
N ARG A 83 24.28 -19.99 -0.79
CA ARG A 83 24.24 -20.20 0.65
C ARG A 83 23.81 -18.91 1.31
N PHE A 84 22.89 -19.01 2.27
CA PHE A 84 22.51 -17.89 3.12
C PHE A 84 23.63 -17.65 4.14
N ILE A 85 24.10 -16.41 4.22
CA ILE A 85 25.10 -15.97 5.21
C ILE A 85 24.39 -15.38 6.43
N LEU A 86 23.22 -14.78 6.19
CA LEU A 86 22.30 -14.30 7.21
C LEU A 86 20.94 -14.95 6.92
N ASP A 87 20.42 -15.68 7.91
CA ASP A 87 19.14 -16.39 7.84
C ASP A 87 18.35 -16.16 9.14
N GLU A 88 17.03 -16.27 9.08
CA GLU A 88 16.11 -16.11 10.21
C GLU A 88 15.27 -17.39 10.40
N PRO A 89 15.90 -18.55 10.66
CA PRO A 89 15.26 -19.87 10.52
C PRO A 89 14.08 -20.12 11.47
N HIS A 90 13.99 -19.36 12.57
CA HIS A 90 12.96 -19.55 13.60
C HIS A 90 11.84 -18.53 13.55
N ARG A 91 12.01 -17.43 12.80
CA ARG A 91 11.11 -16.28 12.86
C ARG A 91 9.72 -16.62 12.34
N CYS A 92 9.62 -17.31 11.19
CA CYS A 92 8.34 -17.79 10.68
C CYS A 92 7.61 -18.76 11.63
N LEU A 93 8.36 -19.62 12.34
CA LEU A 93 7.78 -20.55 13.31
C LEU A 93 7.23 -19.82 14.54
N GLN A 94 7.91 -18.75 14.97
CA GLN A 94 7.52 -17.96 16.14
C GLN A 94 6.38 -16.99 15.84
N GLU A 95 6.43 -16.30 14.69
CA GLU A 95 5.43 -15.31 14.29
C GLU A 95 4.18 -15.95 13.69
N SER A 96 4.29 -17.16 13.11
CA SER A 96 3.21 -17.87 12.40
C SER A 96 2.41 -16.96 11.45
N PRO A 97 3.06 -16.26 10.50
CA PRO A 97 2.42 -15.21 9.74
C PRO A 97 1.42 -15.75 8.71
N PHE A 98 0.37 -14.97 8.47
CA PHE A 98 -0.58 -15.19 7.38
C PHE A 98 0.04 -14.85 6.02
N LEU A 99 0.89 -13.83 5.96
CA LEU A 99 1.56 -13.38 4.74
C LEU A 99 3.03 -13.07 5.00
N VAL A 100 3.91 -13.54 4.11
CA VAL A 100 5.34 -13.24 4.12
C VAL A 100 5.70 -12.42 2.90
N LEU A 101 6.24 -11.22 3.12
CA LEU A 101 6.72 -10.32 2.08
C LEU A 101 8.25 -10.36 2.02
N VAL A 102 8.78 -10.93 0.93
CA VAL A 102 10.23 -10.97 0.65
C VAL A 102 10.60 -9.80 -0.26
N ILE A 103 11.44 -8.91 0.25
CA ILE A 103 11.70 -7.59 -0.34
C ILE A 103 13.17 -7.53 -0.79
N PRO A 104 13.46 -7.60 -2.10
CA PRO A 104 14.82 -7.48 -2.60
C PRO A 104 15.33 -6.04 -2.46
N VAL A 105 16.44 -5.85 -1.77
CA VAL A 105 17.12 -4.54 -1.64
C VAL A 105 18.63 -4.76 -1.73
N ALA A 106 19.35 -3.82 -2.34
CA ALA A 106 20.82 -3.89 -2.36
C ALA A 106 21.41 -3.82 -0.93
N PRO A 107 22.48 -4.57 -0.62
CA PRO A 107 23.04 -4.63 0.74
C PRO A 107 23.43 -3.25 1.28
N HIS A 108 24.04 -2.41 0.42
CA HIS A 108 24.48 -1.05 0.77
C HIS A 108 23.33 -0.05 0.94
N ASN A 109 22.13 -0.33 0.40
CA ASN A 109 21.01 0.60 0.44
C ASN A 109 20.19 0.46 1.74
N ARG A 110 20.80 0.86 2.86
CA ARG A 110 20.14 0.84 4.17
C ARG A 110 18.96 1.81 4.25
N GLU A 111 19.12 2.99 3.66
CA GLU A 111 18.09 4.03 3.66
C GLU A 111 16.77 3.53 3.04
N ALA A 112 16.84 2.76 1.95
CA ALA A 112 15.64 2.15 1.36
C ALA A 112 14.96 1.17 2.32
N ARG A 113 15.72 0.33 3.04
CA ARG A 113 15.15 -0.60 4.03
C ARG A 113 14.48 0.16 5.17
N ASP A 114 15.12 1.21 5.66
CA ASP A 114 14.59 2.01 6.76
C ASP A 114 13.35 2.81 6.34
N THR A 115 13.33 3.33 5.10
CA THR A 115 12.13 3.96 4.52
C THR A 115 10.97 2.97 4.44
N ILE A 116 11.22 1.73 4.03
CA ILE A 116 10.20 0.67 3.99
C ILE A 116 9.67 0.37 5.39
N ARG A 117 10.57 0.15 6.37
CA ARG A 117 10.19 -0.09 7.77
C ARG A 117 9.38 1.06 8.38
N ASN A 118 9.65 2.29 7.97
CA ASN A 118 8.97 3.48 8.48
C ASN A 118 7.69 3.83 7.72
N THR A 119 7.42 3.16 6.60
CA THR A 119 6.22 3.37 5.77
C THR A 119 5.31 2.15 5.84
N TRP A 120 5.05 1.49 4.72
CA TRP A 120 4.12 0.36 4.64
C TRP A 120 4.63 -0.88 5.39
N GLY A 121 5.95 -1.05 5.51
CA GLY A 121 6.55 -2.16 6.26
C GLY A 121 6.44 -2.03 7.77
N ARG A 122 5.92 -0.89 8.27
CA ARG A 122 5.63 -0.69 9.69
C ARG A 122 4.40 -1.49 10.14
N GLU A 123 3.46 -1.70 9.23
CA GLU A 123 2.22 -2.42 9.54
C GLU A 123 2.50 -3.92 9.55
N THR A 124 2.46 -4.51 10.74
CA THR A 124 2.73 -5.95 10.93
C THR A 124 1.45 -6.75 11.08
N THR A 125 0.29 -6.09 11.06
CA THR A 125 -1.01 -6.74 11.16
C THR A 125 -2.03 -6.14 10.21
N VAL A 126 -2.64 -6.96 9.36
CA VAL A 126 -3.71 -6.51 8.45
C VAL A 126 -4.95 -7.34 8.72
N LEU A 127 -6.06 -6.69 9.04
CA LEU A 127 -7.32 -7.37 9.41
C LEU A 127 -7.15 -8.38 10.58
N GLY A 128 -6.25 -8.07 11.52
CA GLY A 128 -5.93 -8.94 12.66
C GLY A 128 -5.05 -10.15 12.31
N GLN A 129 -4.56 -10.25 11.07
CA GLN A 129 -3.65 -11.30 10.62
C GLN A 129 -2.21 -10.79 10.57
N VAL A 130 -1.26 -11.60 11.02
CA VAL A 130 0.16 -11.24 11.08
C VAL A 130 0.78 -11.22 9.68
N VAL A 131 1.54 -10.17 9.37
CA VAL A 131 2.30 -10.01 8.13
C VAL A 131 3.77 -9.82 8.48
N SER A 132 4.63 -10.70 7.96
CA SER A 132 6.07 -10.65 8.21
C SER A 132 6.83 -10.15 6.98
N HIS A 133 7.83 -9.31 7.22
CA HIS A 133 8.66 -8.71 6.17
C HIS A 133 10.10 -9.22 6.29
N TYR A 134 10.67 -9.68 5.18
CA TYR A 134 12.05 -10.16 5.07
C TYR A 134 12.78 -9.43 3.96
N PHE A 135 13.97 -8.90 4.24
CA PHE A 135 14.80 -8.28 3.21
C PHE A 135 15.73 -9.32 2.58
N LEU A 136 15.61 -9.53 1.27
CA LEU A 136 16.52 -10.39 0.52
C LEU A 136 17.71 -9.55 0.03
N LEU A 137 18.89 -9.89 0.51
CA LEU A 137 20.14 -9.18 0.21
C LEU A 137 21.10 -10.06 -0.58
N GLY A 138 21.82 -9.44 -1.51
CA GLY A 138 23.01 -10.03 -2.13
C GLY A 138 24.29 -9.64 -1.39
N LEU A 139 25.42 -10.12 -1.90
CA LEU A 139 26.75 -9.71 -1.43
C LEU A 139 27.10 -8.30 -1.93
N SER A 140 27.76 -7.49 -1.08
CA SER A 140 28.37 -6.25 -1.53
C SER A 140 29.72 -6.55 -2.21
N LYS A 141 30.10 -5.73 -3.20
CA LYS A 141 31.34 -5.92 -3.98
C LYS A 141 32.62 -5.66 -3.17
N GLU A 142 32.49 -5.05 -1.98
CA GLU A 142 33.62 -4.66 -1.13
C GLU A 142 34.18 -5.80 -0.26
N GLU A 143 33.53 -6.96 -0.22
CA GLU A 143 33.94 -8.08 0.62
C GLU A 143 34.78 -9.11 -0.16
N TYR A 144 35.95 -8.67 -0.63
CA TYR A 144 37.05 -9.57 -1.03
C TYR A 144 38.29 -9.44 -0.12
N GLY A 145 38.16 -8.72 1.00
CA GLY A 145 39.21 -8.60 2.00
C GLY A 145 38.66 -8.09 3.32
N THR A 146 38.49 -8.99 4.29
CA THR A 146 38.40 -8.69 5.73
C THR A 146 37.46 -7.55 6.13
N ALA A 147 36.16 -7.79 6.09
CA ALA A 147 35.23 -7.05 6.93
C ALA A 147 34.26 -8.06 7.55
N THR A 148 34.40 -8.31 8.85
CA THR A 148 33.42 -9.07 9.62
C THR A 148 32.02 -8.49 9.35
N PRO A 149 31.02 -9.32 8.97
CA PRO A 149 29.64 -8.87 8.83
C PRO A 149 29.23 -8.25 10.14
N LYS A 150 29.11 -6.92 10.18
CA LYS A 150 28.56 -6.27 11.36
C LYS A 150 27.12 -6.71 11.43
N GLU A 151 26.79 -7.45 12.47
CA GLU A 151 25.45 -7.80 12.88
C GLU A 151 24.58 -6.55 12.76
N GLN A 152 23.85 -6.48 11.66
CA GLN A 152 22.88 -5.43 11.43
C GLN A 152 21.65 -5.90 12.17
N VAL A 153 21.55 -5.47 13.43
CA VAL A 153 20.41 -5.67 14.32
C VAL A 153 19.11 -5.54 13.52
N SER A 154 18.33 -6.63 13.56
CA SER A 154 17.03 -6.79 12.92
C SER A 154 16.01 -5.79 13.43
#